data_AF-A0A538E1Q5-F1
#
_entry.id   AF-A0A538E1Q5-F1
#
_cell.length_a   1.000
_cell.length_b   1.000
_cell.length_c   1.000
_cell.angle_alpha   90.00
_cell.angle_beta   90.00
_cell.angle_gamma   90.00
#
_symmetry.space_group_name_H-M   'P 1'
#
loop_
_entity.id
_entity.type
_entity.pdbx_description
1 polymer ?
#
loop_
_entity_poly.entity_id
_entity_poly.type
_entity_poly.pdbx_seq_one_letter_code
_entity_poly.pdbx_strand_id
1 'polypeptide(L)'
;MSVDVYDATEKDVLPVLSEQRLLAGSQSVTVDPSSLADGSYTIVVDAVGDDGSDVESVVPLTVSRVLGLVTATPSVFSPNGDGRLDRLTVGFELMAPANVQVRILRNDRWVATPFAASLQAGPQHFVWDGARSAGTLRDGSYEAAVDATGELGTTTSAVPFAVDTVPPRLLIVSMRPLAISVSEPATLKVMLDGVSTRRDVKHAGTIRIPGAGRVKRVRAVAWDEAGNVSRAVVGRSRASP
;
A
#
# COMPACT_ATOMS: atom_id res chain seq x y z
N MET A 1 37.39 19.46 3.72
CA MET A 1 35.99 19.38 4.16
C MET A 1 35.81 18.13 4.97
N SER A 2 35.17 18.23 6.13
CA SER A 2 34.71 17.09 6.92
C SER A 2 33.20 17.15 7.13
N VAL A 3 32.61 15.99 7.41
CA VAL A 3 31.21 15.83 7.79
C VAL A 3 31.16 14.78 8.89
N ASP A 4 30.72 15.18 10.07
CA ASP A 4 30.70 14.35 11.27
C ASP A 4 29.35 14.48 11.97
N VAL A 5 28.95 13.47 12.72
CA VAL A 5 27.67 13.47 13.45
C VAL A 5 27.94 13.37 14.93
N TYR A 6 27.46 14.36 15.66
CA TYR A 6 27.64 14.47 17.10
C TYR A 6 26.36 14.13 17.85
N ASP A 7 26.50 13.44 18.97
CA ASP A 7 25.43 13.28 19.96
C ASP A 7 25.27 14.54 20.83
N ALA A 8 24.26 14.54 21.71
CA ALA A 8 23.98 15.67 22.60
C ALA A 8 25.11 15.99 23.60
N THR A 9 26.14 15.14 23.71
CA THR A 9 27.33 15.36 24.54
C THR A 9 28.53 15.86 23.73
N GLU A 10 28.32 16.28 22.47
CA GLU A 10 29.35 16.71 21.51
C GLU A 10 30.39 15.61 21.23
N LYS A 11 30.00 14.35 21.42
CA LYS A 11 30.82 13.21 21.01
C LYS A 11 30.51 12.88 19.56
N ASP A 12 31.54 12.81 18.73
CA ASP A 12 31.43 12.25 17.39
C ASP A 12 31.08 10.75 17.50
N VAL A 13 29.92 10.40 16.96
CA VAL A 13 29.34 9.05 17.00
C VAL A 13 29.28 8.42 15.61
N LEU A 14 29.47 9.21 14.56
CA LEU A 14 29.46 8.74 13.18
C LEU A 14 30.25 9.71 12.30
N PRO A 15 31.56 9.49 12.11
CA PRO A 15 32.33 10.21 11.13
C PRO A 15 31.87 9.78 9.73
N VAL A 16 31.45 10.73 8.90
CA VAL A 16 30.86 10.47 7.57
C VAL A 16 31.86 10.75 6.46
N LEU A 17 32.59 11.86 6.59
CA LEU A 17 33.61 12.29 5.65
C LEU A 17 34.76 12.93 6.42
N SER A 18 35.95 12.36 6.36
CA SER A 18 37.12 12.90 7.08
C SER A 18 38.06 13.63 6.13
N GLU A 19 38.17 14.95 6.31
CA GLU A 19 39.21 15.82 5.73
C GLU A 19 39.46 15.64 4.22
N GLN A 20 38.40 15.55 3.42
CA GLN A 20 38.54 15.38 1.98
C GLN A 20 38.75 16.73 1.28
N ARG A 21 39.73 16.78 0.37
CA ARG A 21 39.88 17.89 -0.58
C ARG A 21 38.86 17.72 -1.70
N LEU A 22 37.92 18.65 -1.80
CA LEU A 22 36.89 18.68 -2.83
C LEU A 22 37.06 19.93 -3.70
N LEU A 23 36.64 19.83 -4.96
CA LEU A 23 36.59 20.99 -5.84
C LEU A 23 35.46 21.93 -5.41
N ALA A 24 35.66 23.23 -5.59
CA ALA A 24 34.62 24.22 -5.39
C ALA A 24 33.40 23.91 -6.27
N GLY A 25 32.20 24.09 -5.71
CA GLY A 25 30.94 23.77 -6.36
C GLY A 25 30.01 22.96 -5.45
N SER A 26 28.85 22.57 -5.96
CA SER A 26 27.90 21.75 -5.21
C SER A 26 28.46 20.36 -4.96
N GLN A 27 28.52 19.97 -3.70
CA GLN A 27 28.91 18.63 -3.25
C GLN A 27 27.73 17.98 -2.53
N SER A 28 27.70 16.64 -2.53
CA SER A 28 26.70 15.87 -1.81
C SER A 28 27.39 14.79 -0.99
N VAL A 29 26.97 14.64 0.26
CA VAL A 29 27.43 13.60 1.19
C VAL A 29 26.22 12.87 1.73
N THR A 30 26.27 11.55 1.77
CA THR A 30 25.20 10.71 2.30
C THR A 30 25.53 10.29 3.73
N VAL A 31 24.64 10.58 4.66
CA VAL A 31 24.72 10.11 6.05
C VAL A 31 23.77 8.91 6.20
N ASP A 32 24.30 7.77 6.62
CA ASP A 32 23.49 6.58 6.96
C ASP A 32 23.32 6.51 8.50
N PRO A 33 22.14 6.86 9.04
CA PRO A 33 21.91 6.89 10.49
C PRO A 33 21.54 5.51 11.06
N SER A 34 21.58 4.42 10.28
CA SER A 34 21.08 3.11 10.70
C SER A 34 21.80 2.51 11.92
N SER A 35 23.06 2.89 12.16
CA SER A 35 23.84 2.49 13.33
C SER A 35 23.57 3.36 14.57
N LEU A 36 22.91 4.51 14.41
CA LEU A 36 22.64 5.43 15.51
C LEU A 36 21.48 4.92 16.38
N ALA A 37 21.60 5.16 17.68
CA ALA A 37 20.52 4.97 18.62
C ALA A 37 19.36 5.94 18.32
N ASP A 38 18.19 5.69 18.90
CA ASP A 38 17.12 6.69 18.84
C ASP A 38 17.57 7.91 19.66
N GLY A 39 17.48 9.09 19.07
CA GLY A 39 18.00 10.31 19.70
C GLY A 39 18.03 11.52 18.78
N SER A 40 18.49 12.64 19.36
CA SER A 40 18.78 13.87 18.63
C SER A 40 20.30 14.02 18.47
N TYR A 41 20.70 14.41 17.27
CA TYR A 41 22.08 14.52 16.83
C TYR A 41 22.25 15.82 16.04
N THR A 42 23.50 16.22 15.82
CA THR A 42 23.85 17.33 14.93
C THR A 42 24.87 16.85 13.90
N ILE A 43 24.55 17.06 12.63
CA ILE A 43 25.51 16.91 11.54
C ILE A 43 26.27 18.23 11.45
N VAL A 44 27.59 18.16 11.59
CA VAL A 44 28.48 19.30 11.44
C VAL A 44 29.25 19.12 10.14
N VAL A 45 29.29 20.19 9.34
CA VAL A 45 30.00 20.25 8.06
C VAL A 45 31.03 21.35 8.16
N ASP A 46 32.30 20.99 8.19
CA ASP A 46 33.41 21.93 8.23
C ASP A 46 34.13 21.99 6.88
N ALA A 47 34.43 23.20 6.42
CA ALA A 47 35.13 23.43 5.18
C ALA A 47 36.15 24.56 5.31
N VAL A 48 37.41 24.21 5.06
CA VAL A 48 38.51 25.16 4.91
C VAL A 48 38.78 25.40 3.42
N GLY A 49 38.76 26.66 3.01
CA GLY A 49 39.08 27.13 1.66
C GLY A 49 40.59 27.22 1.41
N ASP A 50 41.00 27.19 0.14
CA ASP A 50 42.42 27.36 -0.25
C ASP A 50 42.96 28.76 0.13
N ASP A 51 42.08 29.73 0.37
CA ASP A 51 42.38 31.08 0.89
C ASP A 51 42.47 31.15 2.42
N GLY A 52 42.27 30.02 3.12
CA GLY A 52 42.29 29.91 4.57
C GLY A 52 40.98 30.29 5.26
N SER A 53 39.89 30.56 4.51
CA SER A 53 38.57 30.74 5.12
C SER A 53 38.11 29.44 5.77
N ASP A 54 37.56 29.51 6.98
CA ASP A 54 37.00 28.36 7.70
C ASP A 54 35.51 28.59 7.94
N VAL A 55 34.67 27.63 7.57
CA VAL A 55 33.21 27.73 7.64
C VAL A 55 32.63 26.43 8.16
N GLU A 56 31.78 26.57 9.17
CA GLU A 56 30.99 25.50 9.77
C GLU A 56 29.52 25.67 9.38
N SER A 57 28.84 24.55 9.11
CA SER A 57 27.38 24.50 9.01
C SER A 57 26.84 23.34 9.86
N VAL A 58 25.83 23.65 10.67
CA VAL A 58 25.19 22.68 11.57
C VAL A 58 23.77 22.35 11.12
N VAL A 59 23.45 21.06 11.06
CA VAL A 59 22.13 20.56 10.65
C VAL A 59 21.59 19.60 11.73
N PRO A 60 20.38 19.82 12.28
CA PRO A 60 19.80 18.90 13.24
C PRO A 60 19.39 17.58 12.57
N LEU A 61 19.61 16.46 13.26
CA LEU A 61 19.21 15.12 12.86
C LEU A 61 18.46 14.45 14.01
N THR A 62 17.30 13.88 13.73
CA THR A 62 16.55 13.05 14.67
C THR A 62 16.44 11.64 14.14
N VAL A 63 16.77 10.66 14.98
CA VAL A 63 16.60 9.24 14.70
C VAL A 63 15.51 8.71 15.62
N SER A 64 14.42 8.18 15.05
CA SER A 64 13.31 7.59 15.82
C SER A 64 12.75 6.35 15.14
N ARG A 65 12.73 5.23 15.88
CA ARG A 65 12.16 3.95 15.46
C ARG A 65 10.82 3.67 16.15
N VAL A 66 10.08 4.72 16.54
CA VAL A 66 8.80 4.60 17.26
C VAL A 66 7.73 3.81 16.49
N LEU A 67 7.77 3.83 15.15
CA LEU A 67 6.83 3.17 14.26
C LEU A 67 7.52 2.06 13.47
N GLY A 68 7.00 0.84 13.58
CA GLY A 68 7.40 -0.32 12.78
C GLY A 68 6.73 -0.37 11.41
N LEU A 69 6.76 -1.55 10.79
CA LEU A 69 6.14 -1.78 9.49
C LEU A 69 4.62 -1.54 9.54
N VAL A 70 4.11 -0.74 8.60
CA VAL A 70 2.68 -0.53 8.40
C VAL A 70 2.17 -1.49 7.33
N THR A 71 1.03 -2.13 7.59
CA THR A 71 0.36 -3.06 6.68
C THR A 71 -1.07 -2.64 6.46
N ALA A 72 -1.62 -2.93 5.28
CA ALA A 72 -3.04 -2.75 4.97
C ALA A 72 -3.57 -4.06 4.37
N THR A 73 -4.58 -4.64 4.99
CA THR A 73 -5.14 -5.94 4.59
C THR A 73 -6.67 -5.86 4.53
N PRO A 74 -7.30 -6.27 3.41
CA PRO A 74 -6.68 -6.71 2.15
C PRO A 74 -6.02 -5.56 1.38
N SER A 75 -5.24 -5.86 0.34
CA SER A 75 -4.67 -4.87 -0.58
C SER A 75 -5.72 -4.19 -1.46
N VAL A 76 -6.84 -4.87 -1.71
CA VAL A 76 -8.01 -4.35 -2.40
C VAL A 76 -9.25 -4.70 -1.59
N PHE A 77 -10.10 -3.72 -1.31
CA PHE A 77 -11.32 -3.92 -0.53
C PHE A 77 -12.53 -3.22 -1.19
N SER A 78 -13.73 -3.73 -0.95
CA SER A 78 -14.98 -3.28 -1.57
C SER A 78 -15.97 -2.84 -0.50
N PRO A 79 -15.96 -1.58 -0.06
CA PRO A 79 -16.82 -1.08 1.04
C PRO A 79 -18.27 -0.87 0.59
N ASN A 80 -18.94 -1.92 0.12
CA ASN A 80 -20.30 -1.88 -0.41
C ASN A 80 -21.35 -2.49 0.54
N GLY A 81 -20.91 -3.14 1.62
CA GLY A 81 -21.75 -3.71 2.68
C GLY A 81 -22.35 -5.09 2.38
N ASP A 82 -21.80 -5.83 1.39
CA ASP A 82 -22.30 -7.15 1.00
C ASP A 82 -21.72 -8.33 1.83
N GLY A 83 -20.85 -8.03 2.78
CA GLY A 83 -20.15 -8.97 3.66
C GLY A 83 -18.81 -9.47 3.12
N ARG A 84 -18.34 -9.02 1.94
CA ARG A 84 -17.07 -9.46 1.34
C ARG A 84 -16.10 -8.31 1.22
N LEU A 85 -14.99 -8.42 1.94
CA LEU A 85 -13.90 -7.44 1.87
C LEU A 85 -14.40 -5.99 2.07
N ASP A 86 -15.44 -5.80 2.90
CA ASP A 86 -16.01 -4.48 3.19
C ASP A 86 -15.11 -3.59 4.04
N ARG A 87 -14.07 -4.17 4.64
CA ARG A 87 -13.23 -3.52 5.64
C ARG A 87 -11.77 -3.67 5.33
N LEU A 88 -11.05 -2.57 5.55
CA LEU A 88 -9.60 -2.49 5.55
C LEU A 88 -9.10 -2.56 7.01
N THR A 89 -8.15 -3.45 7.27
CA THR A 89 -7.41 -3.47 8.53
C THR A 89 -6.03 -2.89 8.28
N VAL A 90 -5.68 -1.85 9.01
CA VAL A 90 -4.32 -1.31 9.00
C VAL A 90 -3.65 -1.70 10.30
N GLY A 91 -2.53 -2.42 10.19
CA GLY A 91 -1.76 -2.92 11.32
C GLY A 91 -0.35 -2.34 11.35
N PHE A 92 0.17 -2.07 12.54
CA PHE A 92 1.51 -1.53 12.76
C PHE A 92 2.01 -1.87 14.16
N GLU A 93 3.31 -1.75 14.39
CA GLU A 93 3.91 -1.94 15.71
C GLU A 93 4.44 -0.60 16.25
N LEU A 94 4.18 -0.32 17.53
CA LEU A 94 4.76 0.84 18.21
C LEU A 94 5.86 0.39 19.17
N MET A 95 7.06 0.96 19.05
CA MET A 95 8.18 0.65 19.95
C MET A 95 8.10 1.41 21.29
N ALA A 96 7.32 2.48 21.34
CA ALA A 96 7.08 3.30 22.52
C ALA A 96 5.65 3.89 22.45
N PRO A 97 5.09 4.40 23.56
CA PRO A 97 3.83 5.14 23.52
C PRO A 97 3.90 6.33 22.55
N ALA A 98 2.83 6.54 21.77
CA ALA A 98 2.80 7.58 20.74
C ALA A 98 1.38 8.10 20.50
N ASN A 99 1.28 9.35 20.05
CA ASN A 99 0.06 9.89 19.46
C ASN A 99 0.01 9.48 17.99
N VAL A 100 -0.98 8.65 17.64
CA VAL A 100 -1.12 8.11 16.30
C VAL A 100 -2.26 8.80 15.56
N GLN A 101 -2.01 9.14 14.29
CA GLN A 101 -3.06 9.45 13.33
C GLN A 101 -2.91 8.55 12.11
N VAL A 102 -4.01 8.04 11.59
CA VAL A 102 -4.01 7.37 10.30
C VAL A 102 -4.77 8.21 9.30
N ARG A 103 -4.05 8.66 8.28
CA ARG A 103 -4.54 9.47 7.18
C ARG A 103 -4.66 8.63 5.93
N ILE A 104 -5.72 8.86 5.18
CA ILE A 104 -5.93 8.28 3.87
C ILE A 104 -5.60 9.33 2.83
N LEU A 105 -4.70 8.97 1.92
CA LEU A 105 -4.20 9.85 0.87
C LEU A 105 -4.57 9.31 -0.51
N ARG A 106 -4.73 10.22 -1.48
CA ARG A 106 -4.86 9.91 -2.90
C ARG A 106 -4.02 10.90 -3.68
N ASN A 107 -3.00 10.41 -4.39
CA ASN A 107 -2.03 11.26 -5.09
C ASN A 107 -1.45 12.34 -4.16
N ASP A 108 -0.95 11.92 -2.99
CA ASP A 108 -0.40 12.77 -1.91
C ASP A 108 -1.37 13.77 -1.28
N ARG A 109 -2.65 13.77 -1.68
CA ARG A 109 -3.67 14.66 -1.12
C ARG A 109 -4.48 13.94 -0.05
N TRP A 110 -4.71 14.64 1.06
CA TRP A 110 -5.55 14.15 2.14
C TRP A 110 -7.00 13.89 1.68
N VAL A 111 -7.55 12.75 2.11
CA VAL A 111 -8.93 12.31 1.83
C VAL A 111 -9.74 12.14 3.12
N ALA A 112 -9.15 11.53 4.14
CA ALA A 112 -9.79 11.26 5.42
C ALA A 112 -8.75 11.01 6.52
N THR A 113 -9.17 11.15 7.79
CA THR A 113 -8.41 10.67 8.96
C THR A 113 -9.32 9.72 9.74
N PRO A 114 -9.41 8.43 9.35
CA PRO A 114 -10.32 7.48 10.00
C PRO A 114 -9.95 7.11 11.44
N PHE A 115 -8.72 7.39 11.87
CA PHE A 115 -8.26 7.03 13.21
C PHE A 115 -7.30 8.08 13.77
N ALA A 116 -7.49 8.44 15.05
CA ALA A 116 -6.57 9.26 15.83
C ALA A 116 -6.69 8.92 17.32
N ALA A 117 -5.59 8.52 17.96
CA ALA A 117 -5.56 8.17 19.38
C ALA A 117 -4.14 8.16 19.94
N SER A 118 -4.00 8.35 21.26
CA SER A 118 -2.78 8.01 21.99
C SER A 118 -2.76 6.51 22.28
N LEU A 119 -1.72 5.81 21.85
CA LEU A 119 -1.57 4.37 21.98
C LEU A 119 -0.32 4.02 22.79
N GLN A 120 -0.34 2.87 23.45
CA GLN A 120 0.82 2.31 24.13
C GLN A 120 1.72 1.55 23.15
N ALA A 121 2.93 1.22 23.58
CA ALA A 121 3.81 0.34 22.83
C ALA A 121 3.18 -1.04 22.58
N GLY A 122 3.61 -1.72 21.52
CA GLY A 122 3.15 -3.04 21.10
C GLY A 122 2.38 -3.03 19.77
N PRO A 123 1.83 -4.20 19.38
CA PRO A 123 1.10 -4.34 18.14
C PRO A 123 -0.24 -3.58 18.20
N GLN A 124 -0.48 -2.76 17.19
CA GLN A 124 -1.68 -1.95 17.03
C GLN A 124 -2.38 -2.32 15.72
N HIS A 125 -3.70 -2.19 15.70
CA HIS A 125 -4.47 -2.23 14.46
C HIS A 125 -5.74 -1.40 14.60
N PHE A 126 -6.24 -0.91 13.47
CA PHE A 126 -7.60 -0.42 13.38
C PHE A 126 -8.28 -0.99 12.15
N VAL A 127 -9.60 -1.10 12.23
CA VAL A 127 -10.45 -1.61 11.16
C VAL A 127 -11.34 -0.48 10.67
N TRP A 128 -11.43 -0.31 9.36
CA TRP A 128 -12.17 0.77 8.73
C TRP A 128 -12.98 0.27 7.54
N ASP A 129 -14.18 0.82 7.38
CA ASP A 129 -15.17 0.45 6.37
C ASP A 129 -15.16 1.39 5.15
N GLY A 130 -14.13 2.21 4.99
CA GLY A 130 -14.05 3.19 3.91
C GLY A 130 -14.88 4.46 4.12
N ALA A 131 -15.50 4.65 5.30
CA ALA A 131 -16.28 5.84 5.60
C ALA A 131 -15.43 7.12 5.71
N ARG A 132 -15.92 8.20 5.08
CA ARG A 132 -15.39 9.57 5.16
C ARG A 132 -16.54 10.58 5.28
N SER A 133 -16.22 11.86 5.50
CA SER A 133 -17.23 12.91 5.68
C SER A 133 -18.22 13.05 4.52
N ALA A 134 -17.79 12.77 3.28
CA ALA A 134 -18.62 12.81 2.08
C ALA A 134 -19.10 11.41 1.61
N GLY A 135 -19.39 10.52 2.56
CA GLY A 135 -19.85 9.15 2.30
C GLY A 135 -18.71 8.14 2.29
N THR A 136 -18.78 7.12 1.44
CA THR A 136 -17.70 6.12 1.31
C THR A 136 -16.59 6.63 0.40
N LEU A 137 -15.40 6.03 0.48
CA LEU A 137 -14.38 6.17 -0.54
C LEU A 137 -14.92 5.79 -1.92
N ARG A 138 -14.41 6.47 -2.95
CA ARG A 138 -14.65 6.11 -4.35
C ARG A 138 -13.62 5.09 -4.80
N ASP A 139 -13.94 4.32 -5.83
CA ASP A 139 -12.96 3.42 -6.46
C ASP A 139 -11.67 4.15 -6.87
N GLY A 140 -10.56 3.43 -6.78
CA GLY A 140 -9.22 3.89 -7.13
C GLY A 140 -8.16 3.49 -6.11
N SER A 141 -6.93 3.93 -6.39
CA SER A 141 -5.75 3.69 -5.53
C SER A 141 -5.59 4.77 -4.47
N TYR A 142 -5.16 4.35 -3.29
CA TYR A 142 -4.96 5.17 -2.11
C TYR A 142 -3.74 4.70 -1.32
N GLU A 143 -3.33 5.52 -0.35
CA GLU A 143 -2.35 5.15 0.65
C GLU A 143 -2.92 5.37 2.05
N ALA A 144 -2.62 4.46 2.97
CA ALA A 144 -2.84 4.66 4.40
C ALA A 144 -1.52 5.09 5.04
N ALA A 145 -1.40 6.37 5.38
CA ALA A 145 -0.26 6.94 6.08
C ALA A 145 -0.51 6.94 7.58
N VAL A 146 0.35 6.26 8.33
CA VAL A 146 0.35 6.25 9.79
C VAL A 146 1.41 7.23 10.27
N ASP A 147 0.99 8.27 10.97
CA ASP A 147 1.87 9.18 11.67
C ASP A 147 1.88 8.79 13.14
N ALA A 148 3.06 8.44 13.68
CA ALA A 148 3.25 8.17 15.10
C ALA A 148 4.15 9.24 15.70
N THR A 149 3.60 10.03 16.61
CA THR A 149 4.33 11.10 17.32
C THR A 149 4.71 10.63 18.71
N GLY A 150 5.99 10.29 18.89
CA GLY A 150 6.59 9.94 20.18
C GLY A 150 7.34 11.13 20.80
N GLU A 151 8.21 10.85 21.77
CA GLU A 151 9.01 11.88 22.45
C GLU A 151 10.00 12.60 21.53
N LEU A 152 10.55 11.87 20.55
CA LEU A 152 11.55 12.40 19.61
C LEU A 152 10.93 13.07 18.38
N GLY A 153 9.60 13.06 18.23
CA GLY A 153 8.91 13.63 17.07
C GLY A 153 8.03 12.63 16.33
N THR A 154 7.68 12.97 15.10
CA THR A 154 6.76 12.20 14.26
C THR A 154 7.51 11.33 13.25
N THR A 155 7.26 10.02 13.29
CA THR A 155 7.63 9.08 12.22
C THR A 155 6.40 8.75 11.39
N THR A 156 6.53 8.85 10.07
CA THR A 156 5.45 8.53 9.12
C THR A 156 5.82 7.31 8.29
N SER A 157 4.89 6.40 8.11
CA SER A 157 5.00 5.30 7.15
C SER A 157 3.68 5.10 6.42
N ALA A 158 3.74 4.80 5.13
CA ALA A 158 2.58 4.68 4.26
C ALA A 158 2.54 3.34 3.55
N VAL A 159 1.34 2.78 3.38
CA VAL A 159 1.11 1.52 2.67
C VAL A 159 -0.01 1.70 1.63
N PRO A 160 0.16 1.19 0.40
CA PRO A 160 -0.86 1.32 -0.64
C PRO A 160 -2.03 0.35 -0.41
N PHE A 161 -3.22 0.77 -0.86
CA PHE A 161 -4.39 -0.10 -1.03
C PHE A 161 -5.28 0.43 -2.17
N ALA A 162 -6.24 -0.40 -2.61
CA ALA A 162 -7.23 0.01 -3.60
C ALA A 162 -8.67 -0.22 -3.11
N VAL A 163 -9.55 0.65 -3.58
CA VAL A 163 -11.01 0.51 -3.45
C VAL A 163 -11.54 0.08 -4.80
N ASP A 164 -12.31 -1.00 -4.83
CA ASP A 164 -13.02 -1.43 -6.04
C ASP A 164 -14.37 -2.02 -5.69
N THR A 165 -15.44 -1.33 -6.09
CA THR A 165 -16.82 -1.74 -5.87
C THR A 165 -17.52 -2.21 -7.14
N VAL A 166 -16.80 -2.32 -8.26
CA VAL A 166 -17.37 -2.64 -9.58
C VAL A 166 -17.26 -4.14 -9.86
N PRO A 167 -18.39 -4.86 -10.02
CA PRO A 167 -18.30 -6.27 -10.33
C PRO A 167 -17.81 -6.56 -11.75
N PRO A 168 -17.08 -7.67 -11.94
CA PRO A 168 -16.64 -8.09 -13.27
C PRO A 168 -17.83 -8.40 -14.18
N ARG A 169 -17.69 -8.09 -15.46
CA ARG A 169 -18.70 -8.38 -16.49
C ARG A 169 -18.35 -9.68 -17.21
N LEU A 170 -19.37 -10.50 -17.41
CA LEU A 170 -19.28 -11.73 -18.18
C LEU A 170 -20.12 -11.67 -19.44
N LEU A 171 -19.65 -12.33 -20.50
CA LEU A 171 -20.40 -12.56 -21.73
C LEU A 171 -20.11 -13.96 -22.27
N ILE A 172 -21.13 -14.74 -22.60
CA ILE A 172 -20.94 -15.97 -23.37
C ILE A 172 -20.77 -15.58 -24.84
N VAL A 173 -19.55 -15.69 -25.35
CA VAL A 173 -19.18 -15.29 -26.72
C VAL A 173 -19.56 -16.35 -27.74
N SER A 174 -19.35 -17.62 -27.40
CA SER A 174 -19.76 -18.76 -28.23
C SER A 174 -20.14 -19.94 -27.35
N MET A 175 -21.11 -20.73 -27.82
CA MET A 175 -21.48 -22.01 -27.19
C MET A 175 -20.68 -23.19 -27.76
N ARG A 176 -20.07 -23.03 -28.94
CA ARG A 176 -19.33 -24.10 -29.64
C ARG A 176 -18.18 -23.51 -30.47
N PRO A 177 -16.90 -23.69 -30.05
CA PRO A 177 -16.51 -24.13 -28.70
C PRO A 177 -17.00 -23.12 -27.65
N LEU A 178 -17.23 -23.57 -26.40
CA LEU A 178 -17.66 -22.66 -25.34
C LEU A 178 -16.55 -21.62 -25.07
N ALA A 179 -16.90 -20.35 -25.23
CA ALA A 179 -16.03 -19.22 -24.97
C ALA A 179 -16.77 -18.16 -24.15
N ILE A 180 -16.13 -17.67 -23.10
CA ILE A 180 -16.67 -16.67 -22.17
C ILE A 180 -15.69 -15.51 -22.10
N SER A 181 -16.17 -14.29 -22.31
CA SER A 181 -15.41 -13.06 -22.08
C SER A 181 -15.59 -12.60 -20.63
N VAL A 182 -14.48 -12.16 -20.04
CA VAL A 182 -14.38 -11.57 -18.69
C VAL A 182 -13.77 -10.17 -18.83
N SER A 183 -14.31 -9.17 -18.15
CA SER A 183 -13.86 -7.77 -18.24
C SER A 183 -12.48 -7.50 -17.64
N GLU A 184 -12.01 -8.37 -16.74
CA GLU A 184 -10.86 -8.13 -15.87
C GLU A 184 -10.35 -9.45 -15.26
N PRO A 185 -9.23 -9.44 -14.51
CA PRO A 185 -8.78 -10.59 -13.76
C PRO A 185 -9.84 -11.05 -12.75
N ALA A 186 -10.20 -12.33 -12.78
CA ALA A 186 -11.25 -12.87 -11.91
C ALA A 186 -11.15 -14.38 -11.76
N THR A 187 -11.68 -14.91 -10.66
CA THR A 187 -11.98 -16.35 -10.56
C THR A 187 -13.35 -16.62 -11.17
N LEU A 188 -13.38 -17.34 -12.29
CA LEU A 188 -14.59 -17.75 -12.99
C LEU A 188 -15.07 -19.12 -12.49
N LYS A 189 -16.31 -19.22 -12.04
CA LYS A 189 -17.02 -20.50 -11.83
C LYS A 189 -17.99 -20.75 -12.98
N VAL A 190 -17.78 -21.82 -13.71
CA VAL A 190 -18.62 -22.25 -14.83
C VAL A 190 -19.32 -23.55 -14.47
N MET A 191 -20.64 -23.60 -14.61
CA MET A 191 -21.47 -24.78 -14.44
C MET A 191 -21.95 -25.26 -15.81
N LEU A 192 -21.54 -26.48 -16.18
CA LEU A 192 -21.82 -27.14 -17.45
C LEU A 192 -22.71 -28.35 -17.19
N ASP A 193 -23.96 -28.29 -17.65
CA ASP A 193 -24.94 -29.39 -17.51
C ASP A 193 -25.07 -29.99 -16.08
N GLY A 194 -24.81 -29.20 -15.04
CA GLY A 194 -24.84 -29.64 -13.64
C GLY A 194 -23.47 -29.69 -12.97
N VAL A 195 -22.40 -29.77 -13.75
CA VAL A 195 -21.02 -29.92 -13.25
C VAL A 195 -20.34 -28.57 -13.15
N SER A 196 -19.84 -28.20 -11.97
CA SER A 196 -19.13 -26.94 -11.76
C SER A 196 -17.61 -27.10 -11.92
N THR A 197 -16.98 -26.16 -12.62
CA THR A 197 -15.53 -25.98 -12.68
C THR A 197 -15.16 -24.55 -12.30
N ARG A 198 -14.01 -24.34 -11.68
CA ARG A 198 -13.43 -23.01 -11.39
C ARG A 198 -12.18 -22.80 -12.24
N ARG A 199 -11.95 -21.56 -12.65
CA ARG A 199 -10.78 -21.14 -13.41
C ARG A 199 -10.36 -19.75 -13.01
N ASP A 200 -9.07 -19.56 -12.77
CA ASP A 200 -8.52 -18.21 -12.59
C ASP A 200 -8.20 -17.62 -13.96
N VAL A 201 -8.74 -16.44 -14.19
CA VAL A 201 -8.52 -15.62 -15.38
C VAL A 201 -7.58 -14.51 -14.98
N LYS A 202 -6.33 -14.56 -15.46
CA LYS A 202 -5.28 -13.62 -15.05
C LYS A 202 -5.36 -12.27 -15.76
N HIS A 203 -6.06 -12.21 -16.89
CA HIS A 203 -6.22 -11.00 -17.69
C HIS A 203 -7.62 -10.93 -18.28
N ALA A 204 -8.13 -9.71 -18.46
CA ALA A 204 -9.35 -9.47 -19.23
C ALA A 204 -9.27 -10.14 -20.62
N GLY A 205 -10.41 -10.64 -21.10
CA GLY A 205 -10.48 -11.20 -22.45
C GLY A 205 -11.41 -12.40 -22.58
N THR A 206 -11.40 -13.01 -23.76
CA THR A 206 -12.19 -14.20 -24.06
C THR A 206 -11.41 -15.46 -23.73
N ILE A 207 -11.93 -16.28 -22.82
CA ILE A 207 -11.36 -17.58 -22.47
C ILE A 207 -12.18 -18.70 -23.09
N ARG A 208 -11.49 -19.69 -23.64
CA ARG A 208 -12.12 -20.97 -24.04
C ARG A 208 -12.26 -21.85 -22.81
N ILE A 209 -13.43 -22.48 -22.66
CA ILE A 209 -13.67 -23.44 -21.59
C ILE A 209 -13.40 -24.84 -22.17
N PRO A 210 -12.26 -25.49 -21.84
CA PRO A 210 -11.97 -26.82 -22.32
C PRO A 210 -12.87 -27.85 -21.62
N GLY A 211 -13.07 -28.99 -22.28
CA GLY A 211 -14.00 -30.03 -21.80
C GLY A 211 -15.48 -29.67 -21.95
N ALA A 212 -15.80 -28.44 -22.37
CA ALA A 212 -17.15 -28.01 -22.69
C ALA A 212 -17.53 -28.40 -24.11
N GLY A 213 -17.63 -29.71 -24.39
CA GLY A 213 -18.01 -30.26 -25.69
C GLY A 213 -19.43 -29.84 -26.11
N ARG A 214 -20.35 -30.79 -26.32
CA ARG A 214 -21.74 -30.45 -26.67
C ARG A 214 -22.55 -30.06 -25.42
N VAL A 215 -22.20 -28.95 -24.78
CA VAL A 215 -22.89 -28.46 -23.57
C VAL A 215 -24.29 -27.95 -23.91
N LYS A 216 -25.31 -28.44 -23.18
CA LYS A 216 -26.70 -28.00 -23.39
C LYS A 216 -27.02 -26.75 -22.60
N ARG A 217 -26.49 -26.64 -21.38
CA ARG A 217 -26.70 -25.54 -20.46
C ARG A 217 -25.37 -25.10 -19.86
N VAL A 218 -25.17 -23.79 -19.84
CA VAL A 218 -24.04 -23.12 -19.22
C VAL A 218 -24.59 -22.09 -18.25
N ARG A 219 -24.03 -22.02 -17.05
CA ARG A 219 -24.16 -20.86 -16.15
C ARG A 219 -22.78 -20.45 -15.67
N ALA A 220 -22.41 -19.17 -15.75
CA ALA A 220 -21.14 -18.70 -15.23
C ALA A 220 -21.30 -17.47 -14.34
N VAL A 221 -20.45 -17.39 -13.32
CA VAL A 221 -20.29 -16.24 -12.40
C VAL A 221 -18.80 -16.05 -12.14
N ALA A 222 -18.38 -14.81 -11.88
CA ALA A 222 -16.99 -14.47 -11.60
C ALA A 222 -16.87 -13.61 -10.33
N TRP A 223 -15.73 -13.70 -9.68
CA TRP A 223 -15.31 -12.86 -8.55
C TRP A 223 -13.99 -12.19 -8.90
N ASP A 224 -13.88 -10.87 -8.71
CA ASP A 224 -12.60 -10.15 -8.84
C ASP A 224 -11.75 -10.25 -7.55
N GLU A 225 -10.63 -9.51 -7.50
CA GLU A 225 -9.74 -9.45 -6.34
C GLU A 225 -10.40 -8.78 -5.12
N ALA A 226 -11.28 -7.80 -5.35
CA ALA A 226 -12.03 -7.09 -4.33
C ALA A 226 -13.26 -7.87 -3.82
N GLY A 227 -13.49 -9.06 -4.37
CA GLY A 227 -14.58 -9.95 -3.97
C GLY A 227 -15.93 -9.62 -4.62
N ASN A 228 -16.00 -8.64 -5.53
CA ASN A 228 -17.24 -8.28 -6.20
C ASN A 228 -17.69 -9.40 -7.14
N VAL A 229 -19.00 -9.65 -7.19
CA VAL A 229 -19.56 -10.80 -7.91
C VAL A 229 -20.27 -10.37 -9.18
N SER A 230 -19.88 -10.95 -10.32
CA SER A 230 -20.56 -10.72 -11.59
C SER A 230 -22.03 -11.11 -11.53
N ARG A 231 -22.86 -10.47 -12.38
CA ARG A 231 -24.14 -11.08 -12.77
C ARG A 231 -23.88 -12.45 -13.39
N ALA A 232 -24.79 -13.39 -13.14
CA ALA A 232 -24.70 -14.70 -13.76
C ALA A 232 -25.07 -14.62 -15.25
N VAL A 233 -24.23 -15.19 -16.12
CA VAL A 233 -24.59 -15.42 -17.52
C VAL A 233 -25.07 -16.84 -17.72
N VAL A 234 -26.11 -17.01 -18.54
CA VAL A 234 -26.71 -18.32 -18.83
C VAL A 234 -26.79 -18.51 -20.34
N GLY A 235 -26.35 -19.67 -20.81
CA GLY A 235 -26.40 -20.06 -22.22
C GLY A 235 -27.10 -21.40 -22.38
N ARG A 236 -27.88 -21.55 -23.44
CA ARG A 236 -28.49 -22.83 -23.81
C ARG A 236 -28.25 -23.11 -25.29
N SER A 237 -27.85 -24.34 -25.63
CA SER A 237 -27.82 -24.73 -27.04
C SER A 237 -29.26 -24.96 -27.51
N ARG A 238 -29.66 -24.39 -28.65
CA ARG A 238 -30.92 -24.80 -29.30
C ARG A 238 -30.87 -26.31 -29.58
N ALA A 239 -31.99 -26.99 -29.34
CA ALA A 239 -32.17 -28.32 -29.88
C ALA A 239 -32.05 -28.22 -31.41
N SER A 240 -31.24 -29.08 -32.02
CA SER A 240 -31.38 -29.30 -33.45
C SER A 240 -32.78 -29.90 -33.67
N PRO A 241 -33.59 -29.35 -34.59
CA PRO A 241 -34.87 -29.96 -34.97
C PRO A 241 -34.67 -31.38 -35.49
#